data_AF-A0A0A8K1I5-F1
#
_entry.id   AF-A0A0A8K1I5-F1
#
_cell.length_a   1.000
_cell.length_b   1.000
_cell.length_c   1.000
_cell.angle_alpha   90.00
_cell.angle_beta   90.00
_cell.angle_gamma   90.00
#
_symmetry.space_group_name_H-M   'P 1'
#
loop_
_entity.id
_entity.type
_entity.pdbx_description
1 polymer ?
#
loop_
_entity_poly.entity_id
_entity_poly.type
_entity_poly.pdbx_seq_one_letter_code
_entity_poly.pdbx_strand_id
1 'polypeptide(L)'
;MVLVDLSTGGLVADPDEPATVLEPAADHDALASAAGGNAGPIAILFPSFADGRGFSLARILRDRLGFTGEIRAVGSLIPDQSQFLLRSGFDTAEIADPDAAETWKKTLTIIGRSYQPSARNPLPLRWNASATAAAELDQALAATDDLVERIRLIAERIEGRIAFSTSVGLEDQVILQAIAKSGVVKAGADIDVFTLDTGRLFPEVLETIELSELRYRTRIRLVAPDAREVEELVSRDGVYGFRQSVENRKSCCEIRKVRPLNRALQGAQGWITGLRREQSQARADVPLAEWDAERGLIKINPIADWPDKRLNDYIDANNVVINPLHAQGFVSIGCAPCTRAIEPGEDPRAGRWWWESEDKKECGLHVAESERSVAPVAHREKAA
;
A
#
# COMPACT_ATOMS: atom_id res chain seq x y z
N MET A 1 -36.34 25.53 -7.63
CA MET A 1 -35.48 24.43 -7.15
C MET A 1 -34.09 24.68 -7.66
N VAL A 2 -33.07 24.33 -6.87
CA VAL A 2 -31.67 24.46 -7.27
C VAL A 2 -30.99 23.12 -7.09
N LEU A 3 -29.96 22.88 -7.89
CA LEU A 3 -29.19 21.65 -7.83
C LEU A 3 -27.91 21.90 -7.04
N VAL A 4 -27.68 21.09 -6.00
CA VAL A 4 -26.46 21.12 -5.19
C VAL A 4 -25.56 19.96 -5.59
N ASP A 5 -24.30 20.25 -5.85
CA ASP A 5 -23.24 19.24 -5.98
C ASP A 5 -22.90 18.71 -4.58
N LEU A 6 -23.12 17.42 -4.35
CA LEU A 6 -22.93 16.80 -3.04
C LEU A 6 -21.46 16.64 -2.65
N SER A 7 -20.52 16.80 -3.58
CA SER A 7 -19.09 16.75 -3.32
C SER A 7 -18.50 18.10 -2.92
N THR A 8 -19.02 19.19 -3.47
CA THR A 8 -18.53 20.56 -3.20
C THR A 8 -19.46 21.37 -2.29
N GLY A 9 -20.73 20.96 -2.16
CA GLY A 9 -21.80 21.74 -1.54
C GLY A 9 -22.16 23.01 -2.32
N GLY A 10 -21.63 23.19 -3.53
CA GLY A 10 -21.91 24.32 -4.41
C GLY A 10 -23.18 24.13 -5.23
N LEU A 11 -23.73 25.23 -5.75
CA LEU A 11 -24.80 25.18 -6.72
C LEU A 11 -24.25 24.80 -8.10
N VAL A 12 -24.95 23.92 -8.80
CA VAL A 12 -24.65 23.57 -10.19
C VAL A 12 -25.27 24.63 -11.10
N ALA A 13 -24.44 25.30 -11.90
CA ALA A 13 -24.90 26.21 -12.94
C ALA A 13 -25.33 25.41 -14.17
N ASP A 14 -26.50 25.73 -14.72
CA ASP A 14 -27.06 25.14 -15.96
C ASP A 14 -27.11 23.59 -15.97
N PRO A 15 -27.89 22.96 -15.06
CA PRO A 15 -27.93 21.51 -14.97
C PRO A 15 -28.67 20.86 -16.16
N ASP A 16 -28.10 19.78 -16.69
CA ASP A 16 -28.77 18.95 -17.70
C ASP A 16 -30.07 18.34 -17.16
N GLU A 17 -31.08 18.18 -18.02
CA GLU A 17 -32.31 17.48 -17.66
C GLU A 17 -32.03 15.97 -17.46
N PRO A 18 -32.65 15.33 -16.45
CA PRO A 18 -32.49 13.89 -16.26
C PRO A 18 -33.00 13.12 -17.47
N ALA A 19 -32.14 12.25 -18.01
CA ALA A 19 -32.51 11.38 -19.12
C ALA A 19 -33.47 10.26 -18.67
N THR A 20 -33.47 9.92 -17.38
CA THR A 20 -34.43 8.97 -16.79
C THR A 20 -34.72 9.32 -15.34
N VAL A 21 -35.97 9.08 -14.91
CA VAL A 21 -36.41 9.20 -13.53
C VAL A 21 -36.81 7.81 -13.02
N LEU A 22 -36.21 7.39 -11.90
CA LEU A 22 -36.46 6.11 -11.25
C LEU A 22 -37.31 6.30 -10.00
N GLU A 23 -38.41 5.55 -9.95
CA GLU A 23 -39.29 5.46 -8.79
C GLU A 23 -38.69 4.56 -7.69
N PRO A 24 -39.02 4.75 -6.41
CA PRO A 24 -38.49 3.94 -5.30
C PRO A 24 -38.75 2.43 -5.40
N ALA A 25 -39.74 2.04 -6.19
CA ALA A 25 -40.12 0.65 -6.43
C ALA A 25 -39.50 0.08 -7.72
N ALA A 26 -38.58 0.80 -8.38
CA ALA A 26 -37.89 0.33 -9.57
C ALA A 26 -37.19 -1.00 -9.32
N ASP A 27 -37.42 -1.95 -10.22
CA ASP A 27 -36.81 -3.27 -10.17
C ASP A 27 -35.45 -3.31 -10.87
N HIS A 28 -34.85 -4.50 -10.89
CA HIS A 28 -33.52 -4.69 -11.49
C HIS A 28 -33.50 -4.39 -12.99
N ASP A 29 -34.58 -4.70 -13.71
CA ASP A 29 -34.64 -4.50 -15.16
C ASP A 29 -34.76 -3.02 -15.50
N ALA A 30 -35.56 -2.26 -14.74
CA ALA A 30 -35.62 -0.80 -14.85
C ALA A 30 -34.26 -0.15 -14.58
N LEU A 31 -33.52 -0.63 -13.56
CA LEU A 31 -32.17 -0.13 -13.24
C LEU A 31 -31.16 -0.45 -14.35
N ALA A 32 -31.16 -1.68 -14.86
CA ALA A 32 -30.27 -2.10 -15.93
C ALA A 32 -30.55 -1.33 -17.24
N SER A 33 -31.83 -1.12 -17.57
CA SER A 33 -32.23 -0.32 -18.73
C SER A 33 -31.78 1.15 -18.59
N ALA A 34 -31.96 1.74 -17.41
CA ALA A 34 -31.52 3.11 -17.15
C ALA A 34 -29.99 3.24 -17.24
N ALA A 35 -29.23 2.26 -16.75
CA ALA A 35 -27.77 2.27 -16.78
C ALA A 35 -27.16 1.95 -18.16
N GLY A 36 -27.80 1.07 -18.94
CA GLY A 36 -27.28 0.57 -20.21
C GLY A 36 -27.62 1.42 -21.45
N GLY A 37 -28.56 2.36 -21.34
CA GLY A 37 -29.12 3.09 -22.50
C GLY A 37 -28.95 4.62 -22.49
N ASN A 38 -28.42 5.23 -21.42
CA ASN A 38 -28.44 6.69 -21.24
C ASN A 38 -27.08 7.39 -21.38
N ALA A 39 -27.09 8.54 -22.05
CA ALA A 39 -25.98 9.50 -22.08
C ALA A 39 -26.13 10.66 -21.08
N GLY A 40 -27.25 10.73 -20.33
CA GLY A 40 -27.57 11.83 -19.41
C GLY A 40 -27.88 11.37 -17.96
N PRO A 41 -28.18 12.31 -17.06
CA PRO A 41 -28.35 12.05 -15.63
C PRO A 41 -29.51 11.10 -15.32
N ILE A 42 -29.35 10.23 -14.31
CA ILE A 42 -30.43 9.41 -13.75
C ILE A 42 -30.93 10.07 -12.47
N ALA A 43 -32.18 10.51 -12.46
CA ALA A 43 -32.84 11.01 -11.25
C ALA A 43 -33.48 9.85 -10.47
N ILE A 44 -33.34 9.83 -9.15
CA ILE A 44 -34.02 8.89 -8.25
C ILE A 44 -34.92 9.68 -7.31
N LEU A 45 -36.21 9.34 -7.32
CA LEU A 45 -37.23 10.04 -6.55
C LEU A 45 -37.24 9.58 -5.08
N PHE A 46 -37.33 10.54 -4.17
CA PHE A 46 -37.61 10.36 -2.75
C PHE A 46 -38.98 10.95 -2.42
N PRO A 47 -40.06 10.13 -2.30
CA PRO A 47 -41.40 10.65 -2.02
C PRO A 47 -41.51 11.32 -0.64
N SER A 48 -40.77 10.79 0.33
CA SER A 48 -40.70 11.27 1.71
C SER A 48 -39.27 11.13 2.25
N PHE A 49 -38.87 12.01 3.16
CA PHE A 49 -37.55 11.93 3.81
C PHE A 49 -37.36 10.62 4.59
N ALA A 50 -38.45 9.95 5.00
CA ALA A 50 -38.38 8.68 5.72
C ALA A 50 -38.17 7.46 4.79
N ASP A 51 -38.21 7.64 3.47
CA ASP A 51 -38.05 6.55 2.50
C ASP A 51 -36.57 6.32 2.16
N GLY A 52 -36.04 5.18 2.58
CA GLY A 52 -34.64 4.81 2.38
C GLY A 52 -34.33 4.06 1.07
N ARG A 53 -35.34 3.74 0.24
CA ARG A 53 -35.14 2.85 -0.92
C ARG A 53 -34.23 3.46 -1.98
N GLY A 54 -34.30 4.77 -2.20
CA GLY A 54 -33.47 5.47 -3.17
C GLY A 54 -31.96 5.28 -2.93
N PHE A 55 -31.52 5.19 -1.67
CA PHE A 55 -30.12 4.90 -1.34
C PHE A 55 -29.66 3.52 -1.82
N SER A 56 -30.55 2.53 -1.74
CA SER A 56 -30.26 1.17 -2.21
C SER A 56 -30.18 1.11 -3.73
N LEU A 57 -31.08 1.82 -4.43
CA LEU A 57 -31.07 1.92 -5.89
C LEU A 57 -29.76 2.54 -6.40
N ALA A 58 -29.31 3.64 -5.78
CA ALA A 58 -28.04 4.28 -6.12
C ALA A 58 -26.84 3.33 -5.93
N ARG A 59 -26.81 2.56 -4.82
CA ARG A 59 -25.75 1.56 -4.63
C ARG A 59 -25.80 0.44 -5.67
N ILE A 60 -26.98 -0.03 -6.06
CA ILE A 60 -27.08 -1.07 -7.09
C ILE A 60 -26.54 -0.54 -8.43
N LEU A 61 -26.91 0.70 -8.81
CA LEU A 61 -26.40 1.36 -10.02
C LEU A 61 -24.87 1.45 -10.02
N ARG A 62 -24.26 1.88 -8.91
CA ARG A 62 -22.79 2.01 -8.80
C ARG A 62 -22.08 0.67 -8.66
N ASP A 63 -22.45 -0.11 -7.64
CA ASP A 63 -21.67 -1.25 -7.17
C ASP A 63 -21.92 -2.52 -8.00
N ARG A 64 -23.13 -2.70 -8.54
CA ARG A 64 -23.51 -3.92 -9.29
C ARG A 64 -23.58 -3.71 -10.79
N LEU A 65 -24.13 -2.58 -11.22
CA LEU A 65 -24.34 -2.27 -12.63
C LEU A 65 -23.22 -1.40 -13.24
N GLY A 66 -22.30 -0.88 -12.42
CA GLY A 66 -21.13 -0.13 -12.89
C GLY A 66 -21.46 1.20 -13.57
N PHE A 67 -22.61 1.81 -13.28
CA PHE A 67 -23.02 3.08 -13.87
C PHE A 67 -22.11 4.21 -13.39
N THR A 68 -21.52 4.97 -14.33
CA THR A 68 -20.55 6.05 -14.03
C THR A 68 -21.11 7.46 -14.24
N GLY A 69 -22.29 7.61 -14.86
CA GLY A 69 -22.93 8.92 -15.08
C GLY A 69 -23.47 9.57 -13.80
N GLU A 70 -24.05 10.77 -13.96
CA GLU A 70 -24.65 11.52 -12.85
C GLU A 70 -25.87 10.77 -12.27
N ILE A 71 -25.90 10.58 -10.96
CA ILE A 71 -27.09 10.16 -10.21
C ILE A 71 -27.59 11.35 -9.38
N ARG A 72 -28.81 11.81 -9.68
CA ARG A 72 -29.47 12.96 -9.06
C ARG A 72 -30.52 12.52 -8.06
N ALA A 73 -30.47 13.02 -6.83
CA ALA A 73 -31.53 12.82 -5.85
C ALA A 73 -32.61 13.90 -6.03
N VAL A 74 -33.87 13.51 -6.18
CA VAL A 74 -34.99 14.45 -6.35
C VAL A 74 -36.13 14.16 -5.37
N GLY A 75 -36.90 15.19 -4.98
CA GLY A 75 -38.08 15.06 -4.11
C GLY A 75 -37.86 15.56 -2.68
N SER A 76 -38.44 14.85 -1.71
CA SER A 76 -38.52 15.24 -0.29
C SER A 76 -37.22 14.93 0.46
N LEU A 77 -36.16 15.71 0.20
CA LEU A 77 -34.84 15.56 0.82
C LEU A 77 -34.60 16.55 1.96
N ILE A 78 -33.80 16.14 2.96
CA ILE A 78 -33.35 17.03 4.04
C ILE A 78 -31.81 17.10 4.12
N PRO A 79 -31.23 18.22 4.60
CA PRO A 79 -29.77 18.39 4.66
C PRO A 79 -29.04 17.26 5.40
N ASP A 80 -29.65 16.69 6.44
CA ASP A 80 -29.09 15.60 7.26
C ASP A 80 -28.82 14.32 6.45
N GLN A 81 -29.48 14.16 5.29
CA GLN A 81 -29.29 13.02 4.40
C GLN A 81 -28.14 13.23 3.39
N SER A 82 -27.60 14.45 3.27
CA SER A 82 -26.58 14.82 2.28
C SER A 82 -25.36 13.88 2.26
N GLN A 83 -24.82 13.56 3.44
CA GLN A 83 -23.71 12.63 3.59
C GLN A 83 -24.08 11.19 3.19
N PHE A 84 -25.29 10.75 3.51
CA PHE A 84 -25.74 9.41 3.16
C PHE A 84 -26.04 9.28 1.66
N LEU A 85 -26.57 10.34 1.02
CA LEU A 85 -26.74 10.44 -0.42
C LEU A 85 -25.38 10.30 -1.13
N LEU A 86 -24.42 11.17 -0.78
CA LEU A 86 -23.07 11.14 -1.34
C LEU A 86 -22.42 9.75 -1.23
N ARG A 87 -22.56 9.11 -0.06
CA ARG A 87 -22.00 7.78 0.21
C ARG A 87 -22.71 6.64 -0.50
N SER A 88 -23.99 6.79 -0.81
CA SER A 88 -24.75 5.79 -1.54
C SER A 88 -24.54 5.86 -3.06
N GLY A 89 -23.86 6.92 -3.54
CA GLY A 89 -23.45 7.05 -4.95
C GLY A 89 -24.09 8.20 -5.71
N PHE A 90 -24.85 9.07 -5.03
CA PHE A 90 -25.41 10.28 -5.62
C PHE A 90 -24.34 11.35 -5.86
N ASP A 91 -24.52 12.14 -6.91
CA ASP A 91 -23.62 13.25 -7.27
C ASP A 91 -24.26 14.60 -6.96
N THR A 92 -25.55 14.72 -7.24
CA THR A 92 -26.30 15.96 -7.08
C THR A 92 -27.60 15.73 -6.34
N ALA A 93 -28.09 16.76 -5.66
CA ALA A 93 -29.40 16.75 -5.00
C ALA A 93 -30.19 18.01 -5.39
N GLU A 94 -31.43 17.81 -5.81
CA GLU A 94 -32.35 18.89 -6.11
C GLU A 94 -33.04 19.34 -4.82
N ILE A 95 -32.88 20.62 -4.49
CA ILE A 95 -33.43 21.21 -3.29
C ILE A 95 -34.44 22.31 -3.63
N ALA A 96 -35.53 22.35 -2.86
CA ALA A 96 -36.62 23.29 -3.11
C ALA A 96 -36.21 24.74 -2.79
N ASP A 97 -35.44 24.94 -1.72
CA ASP A 97 -35.07 26.24 -1.17
C ASP A 97 -33.58 26.57 -1.44
N PRO A 98 -33.27 27.61 -2.24
CA PRO A 98 -31.89 28.03 -2.49
C PRO A 98 -31.12 28.45 -1.23
N ASP A 99 -31.80 29.01 -0.23
CA ASP A 99 -31.15 29.46 1.03
C ASP A 99 -30.68 28.26 1.88
N ALA A 100 -31.18 27.06 1.58
CA ALA A 100 -30.74 25.84 2.22
C ALA A 100 -29.37 25.33 1.69
N ALA A 101 -28.86 25.83 0.55
CA ALA A 101 -27.60 25.36 -0.03
C ALA A 101 -26.41 25.51 0.94
N GLU A 102 -26.32 26.62 1.67
CA GLU A 102 -25.29 26.82 2.71
C GLU A 102 -25.46 25.85 3.89
N THR A 103 -26.69 25.47 4.23
CA THR A 103 -26.96 24.44 5.24
C THR A 103 -26.50 23.06 4.75
N TRP A 104 -26.78 22.70 3.50
CA TRP A 104 -26.30 21.46 2.88
C TRP A 104 -24.77 21.41 2.83
N LYS A 105 -24.12 22.50 2.43
CA LYS A 105 -22.66 22.63 2.44
C LYS A 105 -22.08 22.43 3.84
N LYS A 106 -22.68 23.02 4.87
CA LYS A 106 -22.28 22.78 6.27
C LYS A 106 -22.46 21.32 6.66
N THR A 107 -23.62 20.72 6.42
CA THR A 107 -23.91 19.33 6.82
C THR A 107 -23.01 18.31 6.11
N LEU A 108 -22.67 18.56 4.84
CA LEU A 108 -21.68 17.79 4.10
C LEU A 108 -20.29 17.83 4.76
N THR A 109 -19.97 18.83 5.58
CA THR A 109 -18.69 18.90 6.30
C THR A 109 -18.74 18.36 7.73
N ILE A 110 -19.94 18.14 8.30
CA ILE A 110 -20.08 17.69 9.70
C ILE A 110 -19.51 16.28 9.90
N ILE A 111 -19.78 15.38 8.96
CA ILE A 111 -19.29 13.99 9.01
C ILE A 111 -18.31 13.77 7.86
N GLY A 112 -17.07 14.24 8.04
CA GLY A 112 -16.00 14.06 7.06
C GLY A 112 -15.36 12.67 7.05
N ARG A 113 -15.69 11.79 8.02
CA ARG A 113 -15.06 10.47 8.16
C ARG A 113 -16.11 9.38 8.35
N SER A 114 -15.94 8.29 7.62
CA SER A 114 -16.92 7.23 7.51
C SER A 114 -16.26 5.86 7.60
N TYR A 115 -16.61 5.08 8.62
CA TYR A 115 -16.02 3.76 8.90
C TYR A 115 -16.48 2.67 7.92
N GLN A 116 -17.63 2.85 7.25
CA GLN A 116 -18.17 1.83 6.35
C GLN A 116 -17.92 2.18 4.87
N PRO A 117 -17.65 1.18 4.02
CA PRO A 117 -17.56 1.33 2.58
C PRO A 117 -18.76 2.09 1.99
N SER A 118 -18.49 2.92 0.99
CA SER A 118 -19.45 3.72 0.24
C SER A 118 -19.32 3.42 -1.26
N ALA A 119 -20.31 3.80 -2.06
CA ALA A 119 -20.24 3.60 -3.51
C ALA A 119 -19.10 4.40 -4.17
N ARG A 120 -18.70 5.52 -3.55
CA ARG A 120 -17.52 6.31 -3.95
C ARG A 120 -16.21 5.78 -3.37
N ASN A 121 -16.28 4.92 -2.36
CA ASN A 121 -15.13 4.41 -1.64
C ASN A 121 -15.42 2.97 -1.13
N PRO A 122 -15.15 1.95 -1.95
CA PRO A 122 -15.55 0.56 -1.68
C PRO A 122 -14.78 -0.10 -0.51
N LEU A 123 -13.84 0.62 0.10
CA LEU A 123 -13.07 0.21 1.27
C LEU A 123 -13.28 1.26 2.38
N PRO A 124 -13.19 0.98 3.68
CA PRO A 124 -13.17 2.05 4.70
C PRO A 124 -12.00 3.02 4.42
N LEU A 125 -12.26 4.27 4.04
CA LEU A 125 -11.21 5.27 3.77
C LEU A 125 -10.62 5.73 5.09
N ARG A 126 -9.31 5.98 5.11
CA ARG A 126 -8.74 7.03 5.99
C ARG A 126 -7.48 7.75 5.45
N TRP A 127 -6.58 7.16 4.66
CA TRP A 127 -5.39 7.86 4.12
C TRP A 127 -5.47 8.10 2.60
N ASN A 128 -5.09 9.30 2.13
CA ASN A 128 -4.77 9.54 0.72
C ASN A 128 -3.25 9.74 0.61
N ALA A 129 -2.55 8.62 0.47
CA ALA A 129 -1.11 8.63 0.28
C ALA A 129 -0.75 9.53 -0.92
N SER A 130 0.13 10.51 -0.70
CA SER A 130 0.46 11.53 -1.70
C SER A 130 1.86 12.08 -1.48
N ALA A 131 2.40 12.80 -2.47
CA ALA A 131 3.68 13.48 -2.36
C ALA A 131 3.72 14.48 -1.19
N THR A 132 2.64 15.24 -0.98
CA THR A 132 2.54 16.21 0.13
C THR A 132 2.56 15.49 1.47
N ALA A 133 1.75 14.44 1.63
CA ALA A 133 1.70 13.65 2.86
C ALA A 133 3.05 12.96 3.16
N ALA A 134 3.76 12.50 2.12
CA ALA A 134 5.11 11.96 2.26
C ALA A 134 6.09 13.01 2.78
N ALA A 135 6.08 14.22 2.20
CA ALA A 135 6.97 15.32 2.62
C ALA A 135 6.68 15.79 4.06
N GLU A 136 5.41 15.87 4.45
CA GLU A 136 5.01 16.21 5.82
C GLU A 136 5.43 15.13 6.83
N LEU A 137 5.31 13.86 6.46
CA LEU A 137 5.77 12.74 7.28
C LEU A 137 7.30 12.75 7.38
N ASP A 138 8.02 12.97 6.29
CA ASP A 138 9.49 13.03 6.27
C ASP A 138 10.02 14.10 7.24
N GLN A 139 9.45 15.31 7.20
CA GLN A 139 9.78 16.39 8.12
C GLN A 139 9.48 16.03 9.59
N ALA A 140 8.34 15.38 9.85
CA ALA A 140 7.97 14.97 11.19
C ALA A 140 8.90 13.87 11.75
N LEU A 141 9.33 12.92 10.91
CA LEU A 141 10.28 11.88 11.30
C LEU A 141 11.67 12.47 11.54
N ALA A 142 12.08 13.47 10.76
CA ALA A 142 13.34 14.17 10.94
C ALA A 142 13.39 15.01 12.24
N ALA A 143 12.24 15.40 12.78
CA ALA A 143 12.16 16.21 14.00
C ALA A 143 12.43 15.42 15.30
N THR A 144 12.56 14.10 15.23
CA THR A 144 12.87 13.25 16.38
C THR A 144 13.95 12.22 16.06
N ASP A 145 14.78 11.96 17.06
CA ASP A 145 15.83 10.95 17.04
C ASP A 145 15.37 9.61 17.66
N ASP A 146 14.25 9.58 18.36
CA ASP A 146 13.75 8.35 18.96
C ASP A 146 13.00 7.50 17.91
N LEU A 147 13.55 6.33 17.57
CA LEU A 147 12.92 5.39 16.65
C LEU A 147 11.55 4.93 17.13
N VAL A 148 11.35 4.73 18.43
CA VAL A 148 10.04 4.32 18.95
C VAL A 148 9.02 5.42 18.70
N GLU A 149 9.42 6.69 18.84
CA GLU A 149 8.58 7.83 18.52
C GLU A 149 8.32 7.98 17.03
N ARG A 150 9.32 7.73 16.17
CA ARG A 150 9.13 7.66 14.71
C ARG A 150 8.06 6.63 14.35
N ILE A 151 8.09 5.43 14.97
CA ILE A 151 7.05 4.42 14.74
C ILE A 151 5.66 4.89 15.18
N ARG A 152 5.55 5.60 16.32
CA ARG A 152 4.27 6.19 16.76
C ARG A 152 3.75 7.21 15.76
N LEU A 153 4.60 8.13 15.30
CA LEU A 153 4.24 9.13 14.29
C LEU A 153 3.80 8.48 12.97
N ILE A 154 4.47 7.41 12.52
CA ILE A 154 4.07 6.66 11.32
C ILE A 154 2.67 6.08 11.51
N ALA A 155 2.41 5.42 12.64
CA ALA A 155 1.11 4.80 12.93
C ALA A 155 -0.02 5.81 13.16
N GLU A 156 0.29 6.99 13.68
CA GLU A 156 -0.67 8.09 13.87
C GLU A 156 -1.04 8.74 12.55
N ARG A 157 -0.05 8.98 11.68
CA ARG A 157 -0.26 9.72 10.44
C ARG A 157 -0.81 8.84 9.33
N ILE A 158 -0.28 7.63 9.14
CA ILE A 158 -0.73 6.74 8.07
C ILE A 158 -1.96 5.97 8.53
N GLU A 159 -3.11 6.32 7.97
CA GLU A 159 -4.34 5.61 8.26
C GLU A 159 -4.56 4.42 7.29
N GLY A 160 -4.70 3.20 7.81
CA GLY A 160 -4.88 1.98 7.02
C GLY A 160 -3.72 1.01 7.17
N ARG A 161 -3.60 0.03 6.26
CA ARG A 161 -2.58 -1.02 6.37
C ARG A 161 -1.19 -0.45 6.12
N ILE A 162 -0.29 -0.61 7.08
CA ILE A 162 1.13 -0.30 6.95
C ILE A 162 1.88 -1.62 6.80
N ALA A 163 2.50 -1.82 5.65
CA ALA A 163 3.26 -3.02 5.37
C ALA A 163 4.71 -2.84 5.84
N PHE A 164 5.24 -3.75 6.66
CA PHE A 164 6.66 -3.77 7.02
C PHE A 164 7.31 -5.02 6.44
N SER A 165 8.14 -4.82 5.42
CA SER A 165 8.91 -5.92 4.81
C SER A 165 10.23 -6.10 5.55
N THR A 166 10.43 -7.26 6.17
CA THR A 166 11.67 -7.61 6.87
C THR A 166 12.44 -8.71 6.15
N SER A 167 13.73 -8.50 5.99
CA SER A 167 14.71 -9.51 5.58
C SER A 167 15.43 -10.16 6.77
N VAL A 168 15.02 -9.81 8.00
CA VAL A 168 15.64 -10.15 9.29
C VAL A 168 17.13 -9.80 9.41
N GLY A 169 17.61 -8.83 8.62
CA GLY A 169 18.88 -8.17 8.86
C GLY A 169 18.85 -7.28 10.11
N LEU A 170 20.02 -6.79 10.52
CA LEU A 170 20.17 -5.94 11.72
C LEU A 170 19.21 -4.75 11.73
N GLU A 171 19.11 -4.04 10.61
CA GLU A 171 18.24 -2.88 10.42
C GLU A 171 16.76 -3.22 10.65
N ASP A 172 16.29 -4.29 10.01
CA ASP A 172 14.89 -4.70 10.10
C ASP A 172 14.55 -5.24 11.49
N GLN A 173 15.51 -5.89 12.19
CA GLN A 173 15.31 -6.35 13.57
C GLN A 173 15.20 -5.19 14.56
N VAL A 174 15.98 -4.12 14.35
CA VAL A 174 15.86 -2.87 15.12
C VAL A 174 14.49 -2.23 14.93
N ILE A 175 14.01 -2.14 13.68
CA ILE A 175 12.66 -1.62 13.39
C ILE A 175 11.57 -2.52 14.00
N LEU A 176 11.69 -3.84 13.86
CA LEU A 176 10.73 -4.79 14.44
C LEU A 176 10.63 -4.64 15.96
N GLN A 177 11.79 -4.53 16.62
CA GLN A 177 11.85 -4.32 18.06
C GLN A 177 11.20 -2.99 18.45
N ALA A 178 11.43 -1.92 17.69
CA ALA A 178 10.81 -0.62 17.94
C ALA A 178 9.28 -0.65 17.73
N ILE A 179 8.80 -1.36 16.70
CA ILE A 179 7.36 -1.61 16.48
C ILE A 179 6.76 -2.31 17.70
N ALA A 180 7.39 -3.38 18.17
CA ALA A 180 6.92 -4.11 19.34
C ALA A 180 6.92 -3.26 20.63
N LYS A 181 7.94 -2.42 20.81
CA LYS A 181 8.11 -1.55 21.98
C LYS A 181 7.17 -0.34 21.97
N SER A 182 6.81 0.16 20.79
CA SER A 182 5.98 1.38 20.63
C SER A 182 4.57 1.25 21.21
N GLY A 183 4.02 0.03 21.21
CA GLY A 183 2.65 -0.26 21.64
C GLY A 183 1.58 -0.01 20.58
N VAL A 184 1.92 0.51 19.40
CA VAL A 184 0.94 0.94 18.37
C VAL A 184 0.09 -0.22 17.85
N VAL A 185 0.66 -1.41 17.69
CA VAL A 185 -0.07 -2.61 17.27
C VAL A 185 -1.11 -3.00 18.31
N LYS A 186 -0.77 -2.92 19.61
CA LYS A 186 -1.72 -3.19 20.71
C LYS A 186 -2.81 -2.12 20.79
N ALA A 187 -2.50 -0.89 20.38
CA ALA A 187 -3.46 0.21 20.27
C ALA A 187 -4.34 0.14 19.01
N GLY A 188 -4.14 -0.86 18.14
CA GLY A 188 -4.98 -1.13 16.97
C GLY A 188 -4.42 -0.64 15.63
N ALA A 189 -3.15 -0.21 15.57
CA ALA A 189 -2.52 0.09 14.29
C ALA A 189 -2.35 -1.19 13.44
N ASP A 190 -2.79 -1.14 12.19
CA ASP A 190 -2.72 -2.25 11.24
C ASP A 190 -1.33 -2.31 10.58
N ILE A 191 -0.34 -2.82 11.34
CA ILE A 191 1.01 -3.06 10.84
C ILE A 191 1.16 -4.54 10.45
N ASP A 192 1.19 -4.80 9.16
CA ASP A 192 1.41 -6.11 8.57
C ASP A 192 2.92 -6.35 8.41
N VAL A 193 3.50 -7.09 9.35
CA VAL A 193 4.90 -7.50 9.28
C VAL A 193 5.04 -8.77 8.46
N PHE A 194 5.85 -8.73 7.41
CA PHE A 194 6.03 -9.88 6.53
C PHE A 194 7.47 -10.02 6.02
N THR A 195 7.82 -11.23 5.61
CA THR A 195 9.08 -11.54 4.94
C THR A 195 8.82 -12.33 3.65
N LEU A 196 9.75 -12.22 2.70
CA LEU A 196 9.67 -12.93 1.44
C LEU A 196 10.39 -14.27 1.56
N ASP A 197 9.60 -15.35 1.73
CA ASP A 197 10.16 -16.69 1.71
C ASP A 197 10.43 -17.12 0.27
N THR A 198 11.65 -16.86 -0.16
CA THR A 198 12.10 -17.24 -1.51
C THR A 198 12.20 -18.75 -1.71
N GLY A 199 12.02 -19.58 -0.67
CA GLY A 199 12.28 -21.03 -0.67
C GLY A 199 13.78 -21.37 -0.75
N ARG A 200 14.65 -20.37 -0.60
CA ARG A 200 16.12 -20.48 -0.71
C ARG A 200 16.84 -19.67 0.38
N LEU A 201 16.16 -19.39 1.49
CA LEU A 201 16.73 -18.70 2.65
C LEU A 201 17.64 -19.64 3.44
N PHE A 202 18.48 -19.07 4.30
CA PHE A 202 19.22 -19.85 5.30
C PHE A 202 18.26 -20.40 6.36
N PRO A 203 18.50 -21.59 6.94
CA PRO A 203 17.76 -22.06 8.11
C PRO A 203 17.78 -21.05 9.27
N GLU A 204 18.94 -20.43 9.51
CA GLU A 204 19.14 -19.43 10.57
C GLU A 204 18.23 -18.20 10.40
N VAL A 205 17.84 -17.87 9.16
CA VAL A 205 16.86 -16.81 8.89
C VAL A 205 15.48 -17.22 9.40
N LEU A 206 15.06 -18.47 9.17
CA LEU A 206 13.78 -18.99 9.65
C LEU A 206 13.76 -19.12 11.19
N GLU A 207 14.87 -19.56 11.77
CA GLU A 207 15.04 -19.62 13.24
C GLU A 207 15.00 -18.23 13.86
N THR A 208 15.63 -17.23 13.23
CA THR A 208 15.58 -15.84 13.68
C THR A 208 14.15 -15.31 13.65
N ILE A 209 13.36 -15.64 12.61
CA ILE A 209 11.94 -15.27 12.53
C ILE A 209 11.18 -15.84 13.74
N GLU A 210 11.29 -17.14 14.00
CA GLU A 210 10.63 -17.79 15.15
C GLU A 210 11.02 -17.13 16.48
N LEU A 211 12.31 -16.88 16.69
CA LEU A 211 12.81 -16.21 17.89
C LEU A 211 12.28 -14.78 18.04
N SER A 212 12.23 -14.01 16.94
CA SER A 212 11.67 -12.67 16.92
C SER A 212 10.18 -12.67 17.25
N GLU A 213 9.40 -13.60 16.71
CA GLU A 213 7.97 -13.73 17.03
C GLU A 213 7.75 -14.05 18.51
N LEU A 214 8.51 -15.00 19.07
CA LEU A 214 8.45 -15.36 20.49
C LEU A 214 8.82 -14.18 21.40
N ARG A 215 9.89 -13.45 21.05
CA ARG A 215 10.40 -12.33 21.84
C ARG A 215 9.46 -11.13 21.82
N TYR A 216 8.98 -10.76 20.64
CA TYR A 216 8.26 -9.51 20.41
C TYR A 216 6.75 -9.68 20.44
N ARG A 217 6.23 -10.91 20.37
CA ARG A 217 4.81 -11.25 20.28
C ARG A 217 4.14 -10.58 19.07
N THR A 218 4.88 -10.48 17.97
CA THR A 218 4.43 -9.95 16.69
C THR A 218 4.59 -11.06 15.67
N ARG A 219 3.51 -11.43 14.99
CA ARG A 219 3.56 -12.43 13.92
C ARG A 219 4.24 -11.84 12.68
N ILE A 220 5.12 -12.60 12.05
CA ILE A 220 5.79 -12.30 10.79
C ILE A 220 5.20 -13.23 9.73
N ARG A 221 4.43 -12.65 8.81
CA ARG A 221 3.79 -13.41 7.73
C ARG A 221 4.82 -13.82 6.68
N LEU A 222 4.88 -15.10 6.34
CA LEU A 222 5.71 -15.59 5.23
C LEU A 222 4.97 -15.41 3.90
N VAL A 223 5.61 -14.74 2.94
CA VAL A 223 5.08 -14.55 1.58
C VAL A 223 5.92 -15.36 0.60
N ALA A 224 5.36 -16.48 0.14
CA ALA A 224 6.01 -17.37 -0.81
C ALA A 224 5.76 -16.96 -2.27
N PRO A 225 6.65 -17.30 -3.22
CA PRO A 225 6.38 -17.16 -4.64
C PRO A 225 5.27 -18.08 -5.14
N ASP A 226 4.73 -17.77 -6.32
CA ASP A 226 3.80 -18.67 -6.99
C ASP A 226 4.53 -19.97 -7.38
N ALA A 227 3.95 -21.11 -7.02
CA ALA A 227 4.57 -22.41 -7.22
C ALA A 227 4.75 -22.75 -8.70
N ARG A 228 3.80 -22.37 -9.57
CA ARG A 228 3.88 -22.63 -11.02
C ARG A 228 4.98 -21.81 -11.66
N GLU A 229 5.09 -20.53 -11.30
CA GLU A 229 6.16 -19.66 -11.82
C GLU A 229 7.55 -20.18 -11.39
N VAL A 230 7.67 -20.72 -10.18
CA VAL A 230 8.91 -21.33 -9.70
C VAL A 230 9.22 -22.64 -10.44
N GLU A 231 8.22 -23.48 -10.69
CA GLU A 231 8.36 -24.73 -11.45
C GLU A 231 8.84 -24.45 -12.89
N GLU A 232 8.23 -23.48 -13.56
CA GLU A 232 8.62 -23.04 -14.91
C GLU A 232 10.04 -22.49 -14.94
N LEU A 233 10.38 -21.61 -13.97
CA LEU A 233 11.73 -21.03 -13.85
C LEU A 233 12.80 -22.12 -13.70
N VAL A 234 12.58 -23.08 -12.78
CA VAL A 234 13.55 -24.14 -12.52
C VAL A 234 13.62 -25.14 -13.68
N SER A 235 12.51 -25.41 -14.35
CA SER A 235 12.49 -26.26 -15.55
C SER A 235 13.25 -25.63 -16.71
N ARG A 236 13.17 -24.31 -16.87
CA ARG A 236 13.85 -23.55 -17.93
C ARG A 236 15.34 -23.33 -17.63
N ASP A 237 15.68 -22.87 -16.44
CA ASP A 237 17.03 -22.36 -16.13
C ASP A 237 17.84 -23.31 -15.21
N GLY A 238 17.19 -24.31 -14.61
CA GLY A 238 17.79 -25.22 -13.63
C GLY A 238 17.85 -24.66 -12.21
N VAL A 239 18.16 -25.53 -11.24
CA VAL A 239 18.14 -25.21 -9.78
C VAL A 239 19.07 -24.04 -9.40
N TYR A 240 20.16 -23.86 -10.15
CA TYR A 240 21.15 -22.77 -10.01
C TYR A 240 21.24 -21.89 -11.25
N GLY A 241 20.19 -21.84 -12.08
CA GLY A 241 20.18 -21.07 -13.34
C GLY A 241 20.56 -19.60 -13.19
N PHE A 242 20.27 -19.01 -12.03
CA PHE A 242 20.66 -17.64 -11.65
C PHE A 242 22.18 -17.38 -11.60
N ARG A 243 23.03 -18.40 -11.66
CA ARG A 243 24.50 -18.24 -11.76
C ARG A 243 25.00 -18.23 -13.20
N GLN A 244 24.15 -18.56 -14.16
CA GLN A 244 24.55 -18.68 -15.56
C GLN A 244 24.59 -17.33 -16.28
N SER A 245 23.76 -16.37 -15.87
CA SER A 245 23.75 -15.01 -16.40
C SER A 245 23.09 -14.03 -15.43
N VAL A 246 23.35 -12.74 -15.62
CA VAL A 246 22.71 -11.65 -14.87
C VAL A 246 21.21 -11.61 -15.14
N GLU A 247 20.79 -11.91 -16.37
CA GLU A 247 19.39 -12.00 -16.78
C GLU A 247 18.67 -13.10 -16.01
N ASN A 248 19.28 -14.28 -15.89
CA ASN A 248 18.70 -15.40 -15.14
C ASN A 248 18.62 -15.08 -13.65
N ARG A 249 19.62 -14.38 -13.09
CA ARG A 249 19.55 -13.87 -11.71
C ARG A 249 18.37 -12.92 -11.53
N LYS A 250 18.22 -11.95 -12.43
CA LYS A 250 17.11 -10.98 -12.42
C LYS A 250 15.77 -11.70 -12.51
N SER A 251 15.61 -12.67 -13.42
CA SER A 251 14.39 -13.49 -13.55
C SER A 251 14.09 -14.27 -12.28
N CYS A 252 15.09 -14.89 -11.65
CA CYS A 252 14.92 -15.57 -10.38
C CYS A 252 14.49 -14.62 -9.24
N CYS A 253 15.10 -13.44 -9.15
CA CYS A 253 14.70 -12.43 -8.16
C CYS A 253 13.31 -11.85 -8.44
N GLU A 254 12.94 -11.69 -9.71
CA GLU A 254 11.62 -11.20 -10.12
C GLU A 254 10.52 -12.14 -9.61
N ILE A 255 10.63 -13.43 -9.93
CA ILE A 255 9.64 -14.45 -9.54
C ILE A 255 9.67 -14.70 -8.02
N ARG A 256 10.86 -14.81 -7.42
CA ARG A 256 10.97 -15.19 -6.00
C ARG A 256 10.79 -14.03 -5.03
N LYS A 257 10.95 -12.78 -5.46
CA LYS A 257 10.95 -11.61 -4.56
C LYS A 257 10.06 -10.48 -5.02
N VAL A 258 10.19 -10.03 -6.27
CA VAL A 258 9.48 -8.83 -6.74
C VAL A 258 7.98 -9.07 -6.84
N ARG A 259 7.53 -10.11 -7.56
CA ARG A 259 6.10 -10.42 -7.70
C ARG A 259 5.44 -10.71 -6.34
N PRO A 260 6.05 -11.50 -5.44
CA PRO A 260 5.50 -11.72 -4.10
C PRO A 260 5.46 -10.44 -3.25
N LEU A 261 6.47 -9.58 -3.36
CA LEU A 261 6.48 -8.27 -2.70
C LEU A 261 5.33 -7.39 -3.20
N ASN A 262 5.19 -7.22 -4.50
CA ASN A 262 4.13 -6.41 -5.09
C ASN A 262 2.75 -6.90 -4.62
N ARG A 263 2.52 -8.23 -4.60
CA ARG A 263 1.30 -8.82 -4.04
C ARG A 263 1.12 -8.53 -2.54
N ALA A 264 2.17 -8.57 -1.74
CA ALA A 264 2.12 -8.25 -0.31
C ALA A 264 1.84 -6.76 -0.04
N LEU A 265 2.25 -5.87 -0.95
CA LEU A 265 2.04 -4.43 -0.84
C LEU A 265 0.67 -3.97 -1.36
N GLN A 266 -0.07 -4.80 -2.10
CA GLN A 266 -1.38 -4.43 -2.66
C GLN A 266 -2.36 -3.91 -1.59
N GLY A 267 -2.79 -2.65 -1.72
CA GLY A 267 -3.70 -1.99 -0.81
C GLY A 267 -3.06 -1.42 0.47
N ALA A 268 -1.74 -1.54 0.65
CA ALA A 268 -1.03 -0.87 1.73
C ALA A 268 -0.96 0.64 1.49
N GLN A 269 -0.99 1.41 2.57
CA GLN A 269 -0.92 2.87 2.58
C GLN A 269 0.48 3.38 2.90
N GLY A 270 1.22 2.59 3.69
CA GLY A 270 2.62 2.81 4.01
C GLY A 270 3.44 1.53 3.82
N TRP A 271 4.70 1.68 3.45
CA TRP A 271 5.66 0.59 3.35
C TRP A 271 6.94 0.90 4.11
N ILE A 272 7.13 0.28 5.27
CA ILE A 272 8.34 0.42 6.08
C ILE A 272 9.44 -0.51 5.54
N THR A 273 10.68 0.01 5.46
CA THR A 273 11.88 -0.76 5.11
C THR A 273 13.07 -0.38 6.00
N GLY A 274 14.06 -1.28 6.15
CA GLY A 274 15.33 -1.03 6.84
C GLY A 274 16.44 -0.41 5.99
N LEU A 275 16.09 0.39 4.97
CA LEU A 275 17.11 1.08 4.16
C LEU A 275 17.84 2.16 4.97
N ARG A 276 19.16 2.23 4.81
CA ARG A 276 20.04 3.27 5.40
C ARG A 276 20.96 3.88 4.36
N ARG A 277 21.32 5.15 4.57
CA ARG A 277 22.21 5.92 3.68
C ARG A 277 23.63 5.34 3.61
N GLU A 278 24.16 4.82 4.71
CA GLU A 278 25.52 4.24 4.78
C GLU A 278 25.67 2.87 4.07
N GLN A 279 24.58 2.24 3.61
CA GLN A 279 24.65 0.89 3.02
C GLN A 279 25.25 0.86 1.60
N SER A 280 25.16 1.94 0.83
CA SER A 280 25.72 2.05 -0.52
C SER A 280 25.72 3.50 -1.00
N GLN A 281 26.59 3.86 -1.94
CA GLN A 281 26.58 5.20 -2.56
C GLN A 281 25.23 5.55 -3.21
N ALA A 282 24.52 4.56 -3.78
CA ALA A 282 23.21 4.78 -4.40
C ALA A 282 22.09 5.16 -3.41
N ARG A 283 22.34 5.07 -2.10
CA ARG A 283 21.36 5.31 -1.03
C ARG A 283 21.66 6.56 -0.21
N ALA A 284 22.71 7.32 -0.56
CA ALA A 284 23.22 8.44 0.23
C ALA A 284 22.14 9.49 0.55
N ASP A 285 21.18 9.69 -0.35
CA ASP A 285 20.15 10.72 -0.24
C ASP A 285 18.74 10.15 0.06
N VAL A 286 18.64 8.89 0.50
CA VAL A 286 17.31 8.29 0.74
C VAL A 286 16.58 9.05 1.87
N PRO A 287 15.33 9.51 1.64
CA PRO A 287 14.55 10.22 2.65
C PRO A 287 13.97 9.25 3.71
N LEU A 288 13.51 9.80 4.83
CA LEU A 288 12.80 9.03 5.86
C LEU A 288 11.41 8.65 5.39
N ALA A 289 10.76 9.46 4.54
CA ALA A 289 9.53 9.11 3.84
C ALA A 289 9.50 9.65 2.40
N GLU A 290 9.00 8.86 1.45
CA GLU A 290 8.84 9.23 0.05
C GLU A 290 7.55 8.69 -0.54
N TRP A 291 7.01 9.38 -1.54
CA TRP A 291 5.85 8.92 -2.30
C TRP A 291 6.27 7.92 -3.38
N ASP A 292 5.79 6.68 -3.28
CA ASP A 292 5.92 5.68 -4.32
C ASP A 292 4.67 5.75 -5.21
N ALA A 293 4.74 6.60 -6.25
CA ALA A 293 3.64 6.83 -7.19
C ALA A 293 3.22 5.57 -7.96
N GLU A 294 4.18 4.66 -8.18
CA GLU A 294 3.94 3.41 -8.89
C GLU A 294 3.12 2.43 -8.06
N ARG A 295 3.37 2.36 -6.75
CA ARG A 295 2.63 1.49 -5.82
C ARG A 295 1.45 2.17 -5.15
N GLY A 296 1.33 3.49 -5.28
CA GLY A 296 0.28 4.26 -4.65
C GLY A 296 0.37 4.30 -3.11
N LEU A 297 1.58 4.25 -2.56
CA LEU A 297 1.83 4.22 -1.11
C LEU A 297 3.00 5.12 -0.71
N ILE A 298 3.16 5.39 0.59
CA ILE A 298 4.34 6.10 1.09
C ILE A 298 5.35 5.08 1.59
N LYS A 299 6.55 5.11 1.00
CA LYS A 299 7.67 4.30 1.43
C LYS A 299 8.41 5.02 2.56
N ILE A 300 8.63 4.32 3.66
CA ILE A 300 9.17 4.86 4.91
C ILE A 300 10.44 4.10 5.27
N ASN A 301 11.50 4.84 5.57
CA ASN A 301 12.81 4.32 5.96
C ASN A 301 13.16 4.92 7.34
N PRO A 302 12.58 4.42 8.46
CA PRO A 302 12.59 5.12 9.76
C PRO A 302 13.98 5.33 10.37
N ILE A 303 15.01 4.67 9.83
CA ILE A 303 16.39 4.72 10.28
C ILE A 303 17.35 5.13 9.15
N ALA A 304 16.83 5.76 8.08
CA ALA A 304 17.64 6.13 6.90
C ALA A 304 18.92 6.90 7.26
N ASP A 305 18.80 7.76 8.27
CA ASP A 305 19.82 8.66 8.81
C ASP A 305 20.70 8.04 9.92
N TRP A 306 20.50 6.77 10.27
CA TRP A 306 21.27 6.14 11.35
C TRP A 306 22.65 5.65 10.88
N PRO A 307 23.73 6.11 11.52
CA PRO A 307 25.05 5.53 11.29
C PRO A 307 25.18 4.14 11.94
N ASP A 308 26.12 3.34 11.47
CA ASP A 308 26.40 1.99 12.00
C ASP A 308 26.59 1.96 13.52
N LYS A 309 27.30 2.95 14.07
CA LYS A 309 27.50 3.03 15.52
C LYS A 309 26.16 3.09 16.26
N ARG A 310 25.24 3.93 15.80
CA ARG A 310 23.93 4.12 16.43
C ARG A 310 23.06 2.87 16.33
N LEU A 311 23.12 2.18 15.19
CA LEU A 311 22.42 0.90 14.99
C LEU A 311 22.90 -0.14 16.02
N ASN A 312 24.22 -0.32 16.15
CA ASN A 312 24.81 -1.28 17.08
C ASN A 312 24.54 -0.91 18.54
N ASP A 313 24.72 0.37 18.92
CA ASP A 313 24.39 0.85 20.27
C ASP A 313 22.92 0.54 20.63
N TYR A 314 21.99 0.69 19.67
CA TYR A 314 20.57 0.38 19.88
C TYR A 314 20.32 -1.12 20.05
N ILE A 315 20.98 -1.96 19.24
CA ILE A 315 20.89 -3.42 19.31
C ILE A 315 21.26 -3.89 20.71
N ASP A 316 22.41 -3.43 21.21
CA ASP A 316 22.94 -3.79 22.52
C ASP A 316 22.03 -3.29 23.65
N ALA A 317 21.65 -2.01 23.60
CA ALA A 317 20.81 -1.39 24.63
C ALA A 317 19.41 -2.03 24.75
N ASN A 318 18.87 -2.58 23.66
CA ASN A 318 17.52 -3.13 23.62
C ASN A 318 17.48 -4.67 23.57
N ASN A 319 18.64 -5.35 23.58
CA ASN A 319 18.76 -6.80 23.41
C ASN A 319 17.96 -7.29 22.19
N VAL A 320 18.24 -6.68 21.04
CA VAL A 320 17.56 -7.00 19.77
C VAL A 320 17.93 -8.41 19.33
N VAL A 321 16.94 -9.18 18.84
CA VAL A 321 17.18 -10.52 18.28
C VAL A 321 17.92 -10.33 16.97
N ILE A 322 19.12 -10.91 16.86
CA ILE A 322 19.96 -10.81 15.67
C ILE A 322 20.17 -12.18 15.04
N ASN A 323 20.30 -12.21 13.72
CA ASN A 323 20.62 -13.43 13.02
C ASN A 323 22.04 -13.90 13.37
N PRO A 324 22.25 -15.15 13.81
CA PRO A 324 23.57 -15.65 14.22
C PRO A 324 24.62 -15.63 13.10
N LEU A 325 24.21 -15.58 11.83
CA LEU A 325 25.13 -15.47 10.70
C LEU A 325 25.95 -14.16 10.72
N HIS A 326 25.45 -13.09 11.35
CA HIS A 326 26.23 -11.86 11.49
C HIS A 326 27.53 -12.09 12.28
N ALA A 327 27.50 -12.93 13.31
CA ALA A 327 28.69 -13.31 14.07
C ALA A 327 29.68 -14.18 13.26
N GLN A 328 29.25 -14.70 12.12
CA GLN A 328 30.04 -15.54 11.22
C GLN A 328 30.56 -14.75 10.00
N GLY A 329 30.49 -13.42 10.02
CA GLY A 329 31.00 -12.56 8.94
C GLY A 329 30.01 -12.31 7.80
N PHE A 330 28.74 -12.69 7.96
CA PHE A 330 27.69 -12.32 6.99
C PHE A 330 27.17 -10.91 7.29
N VAL A 331 27.75 -9.90 6.64
CA VAL A 331 27.33 -8.50 6.82
C VAL A 331 25.96 -8.23 6.16
N SER A 332 25.75 -8.72 4.93
CA SER A 332 24.45 -8.65 4.24
C SER A 332 23.89 -10.06 4.01
N ILE A 333 22.71 -10.35 4.58
CA ILE A 333 22.07 -11.66 4.47
C ILE A 333 20.98 -11.64 3.38
N GLY A 334 21.00 -12.63 2.50
CA GLY A 334 19.98 -12.84 1.47
C GLY A 334 19.61 -14.31 1.32
N CYS A 335 19.32 -14.75 0.09
CA CYS A 335 19.14 -16.18 -0.17
C CYS A 335 20.48 -16.91 0.05
N ALA A 336 20.45 -18.10 0.65
CA ALA A 336 21.62 -18.93 0.93
C ALA A 336 22.55 -19.14 -0.28
N PRO A 337 22.07 -19.50 -1.48
CA PRO A 337 22.96 -19.72 -2.61
C PRO A 337 23.50 -18.43 -3.25
N CYS A 338 23.02 -17.27 -2.78
CA CYS A 338 23.32 -15.93 -3.28
C CYS A 338 23.89 -15.02 -2.18
N THR A 339 24.38 -15.61 -1.07
CA THR A 339 25.11 -14.90 -0.02
C THR A 339 26.35 -15.68 0.46
N ARG A 340 27.47 -14.99 0.72
CA ARG A 340 28.63 -15.51 1.45
C ARG A 340 29.07 -14.55 2.56
N ALA A 341 29.82 -15.05 3.53
CA ALA A 341 30.57 -14.22 4.47
C ALA A 341 31.67 -13.42 3.74
N ILE A 342 32.05 -12.29 4.32
CA ILE A 342 33.14 -11.43 3.83
C ILE A 342 34.27 -11.34 4.85
N GLU A 343 35.47 -11.06 4.38
CA GLU A 343 36.62 -10.78 5.22
C GLU A 343 36.61 -9.33 5.74
N PRO A 344 37.24 -9.06 6.90
CA PRO A 344 37.39 -7.69 7.39
C PRO A 344 38.04 -6.77 6.34
N GLY A 345 37.39 -5.66 6.03
CA GLY A 345 37.87 -4.68 5.05
C GLY A 345 37.37 -4.89 3.62
N GLU A 346 36.70 -6.02 3.31
CA GLU A 346 35.93 -6.14 2.07
C GLU A 346 34.72 -5.18 2.07
N ASP A 347 34.25 -4.84 0.87
CA ASP A 347 33.00 -4.09 0.71
C ASP A 347 31.83 -4.83 1.41
N PRO A 348 30.98 -4.15 2.19
CA PRO A 348 29.87 -4.77 2.94
C PRO A 348 28.90 -5.61 2.08
N ARG A 349 28.83 -5.35 0.77
CA ARG A 349 28.00 -6.08 -0.20
C ARG A 349 28.80 -7.06 -1.06
N ALA A 350 30.12 -7.19 -0.89
CA ALA A 350 30.96 -8.15 -1.62
C ALA A 350 30.48 -9.61 -1.49
N GLY A 351 29.79 -9.92 -0.38
CA GLY A 351 29.19 -11.23 -0.12
C GLY A 351 27.94 -11.53 -0.95
N ARG A 352 27.40 -10.57 -1.72
CA ARG A 352 26.19 -10.72 -2.54
C ARG A 352 26.57 -10.88 -4.00
N TRP A 353 26.02 -11.91 -4.65
CA TRP A 353 26.30 -12.20 -6.07
C TRP A 353 27.79 -12.09 -6.42
N TRP A 354 28.64 -12.71 -5.59
CA TRP A 354 30.11 -12.63 -5.63
C TRP A 354 30.70 -13.21 -6.92
N TRP A 355 29.93 -14.01 -7.65
CA TRP A 355 30.31 -14.52 -8.97
C TRP A 355 30.10 -13.50 -10.11
N GLU A 356 29.44 -12.36 -9.85
CA GLU A 356 29.22 -11.29 -10.82
C GLU A 356 30.27 -10.18 -10.65
N SER A 357 30.76 -9.67 -11.77
CA SER A 357 31.80 -8.63 -11.86
C SER A 357 31.25 -7.20 -11.99
N GLU A 358 29.95 -6.97 -11.74
CA GLU A 358 29.33 -5.64 -11.89
C GLU A 358 29.63 -4.68 -10.73
N ASP A 359 29.89 -3.42 -11.07
CA ASP A 359 30.10 -2.29 -10.16
C ASP A 359 28.84 -1.86 -9.38
N LYS A 360 27.66 -2.43 -9.68
CA LYS A 360 26.37 -2.08 -9.04
C LYS A 360 25.60 -3.32 -8.56
N LYS A 361 25.98 -3.84 -7.40
CA LYS A 361 25.34 -5.01 -6.77
C LYS A 361 24.12 -4.62 -5.93
N GLU A 362 23.09 -4.04 -6.55
CA GLU A 362 21.84 -3.66 -5.86
C GLU A 362 20.68 -4.65 -6.07
N CYS A 363 19.82 -4.74 -5.06
CA CYS A 363 18.62 -5.57 -5.13
C CYS A 363 17.47 -4.78 -5.75
N GLY A 364 16.88 -5.29 -6.82
CA GLY A 364 15.78 -4.63 -7.54
C GLY A 364 14.47 -4.45 -6.75
N LEU A 365 14.44 -4.80 -5.45
CA LEU A 365 13.27 -4.59 -4.59
C LEU A 365 13.05 -3.12 -4.21
N HIS A 366 14.10 -2.29 -4.22
CA HIS A 366 14.03 -0.90 -3.73
C HIS A 366 14.24 0.14 -4.83
N VAL A 367 14.24 -0.30 -6.09
CA VAL A 367 14.48 0.53 -7.27
C VAL A 367 13.14 0.72 -8.01
N ALA A 368 12.82 1.95 -8.43
CA ALA A 368 11.64 2.24 -9.23
C ALA A 368 11.62 1.32 -10.48
N GLU A 369 10.46 0.81 -10.88
CA GLU A 369 10.38 -0.13 -12.02
C GLU A 369 10.85 0.52 -13.32
N SER A 370 10.70 1.84 -13.47
CA SER A 370 11.23 2.62 -14.60
C SER A 370 12.76 2.55 -14.76
N GLU A 371 13.49 2.23 -13.69
CA GLU A 371 14.94 2.06 -13.71
C GLU A 371 15.36 0.58 -13.81
N ARG A 372 14.40 -0.35 -13.74
CA ARG A 372 14.63 -1.78 -14.00
C ARG A 372 14.55 -1.98 -15.51
N SER A 373 15.69 -1.86 -16.20
CA SER A 373 15.78 -2.23 -17.61
C SER A 373 15.49 -3.74 -17.79
N VAL A 374 14.25 -4.05 -18.16
CA VAL A 374 13.86 -5.36 -18.65
C VAL A 374 13.51 -5.17 -20.12
N ALA A 375 14.41 -5.59 -21.02
CA ALA A 375 14.07 -5.69 -22.42
C ALA A 375 12.89 -6.67 -22.58
N PRO A 376 11.92 -6.41 -23.49
CA PRO A 376 10.77 -7.27 -23.66
C PRO A 376 11.23 -8.68 -24.03
N VAL A 377 10.64 -9.68 -23.37
CA VAL A 377 10.88 -11.09 -23.66
C VAL A 377 10.36 -11.37 -25.06
N ALA A 378 11.26 -11.51 -26.03
CA ALA A 378 10.91 -11.98 -27.35
C ALA A 378 10.44 -13.44 -27.23
N HIS A 379 9.13 -13.66 -27.39
CA HIS A 379 8.60 -14.99 -27.64
C HIS A 379 9.26 -15.52 -28.92
N ARG A 380 10.17 -16.49 -28.78
CA ARG A 380 10.58 -17.31 -29.93
C ARG A 380 9.38 -18.17 -30.32
N GLU A 381 8.72 -17.78 -31.41
CA GLU A 381 7.78 -18.65 -32.11
C GLU A 381 8.50 -19.97 -32.43
N LYS A 382 7.86 -21.07 -32.07
CA LYS A 382 8.31 -22.41 -32.46
C LYS A 382 8.19 -22.53 -33.98
N ALA A 383 9.33 -22.63 -34.66
CA ALA A 383 9.35 -23.08 -36.04
C ALA A 383 8.79 -24.51 -36.11
N ALA A 384 7.85 -24.71 -37.04
CA ALA A 384 7.15 -25.95 -37.33
C ALA A 384 8.07 -27.03 -37.93
#